data_AF-A0A6L8SZI6-F1
#
_entry.id   AF-A0A6L8SZI6-F1
#
_cell.length_a   1.000
_cell.length_b   1.000
_cell.length_c   1.000
_cell.angle_alpha   90.00
_cell.angle_beta   90.00
_cell.angle_gamma   90.00
#
_symmetry.space_group_name_H-M   'P 1'
#
loop_
_entity.id
_entity.type
_entity.pdbx_description
1 polymer ?
#
loop_
_entity_poly.entity_id
_entity_poly.type
_entity_poly.pdbx_seq_one_letter_code
_entity_poly.pdbx_strand_id
1 'polypeptide(L)'
;MRKIIVKVDKEKATELERVNFELNFVKDIVQRVIESHPSDLELINGDTLMSYNKRGAELQRKYAALANEMAKEYIPEYLEGHQYSWIIPNNSDEMTITIKCNCEIPELEGIA
;
A
#
# COMPACT_ATOMS: atom_id res chain seq x y z
N MET A 1 5.20 7.86 -19.96
CA MET A 1 5.03 7.79 -18.49
C MET A 1 6.38 8.07 -17.85
N ARG A 2 6.49 9.14 -17.08
CA ARG A 2 7.74 9.53 -16.40
C ARG A 2 7.85 8.77 -15.07
N LYS A 3 9.06 8.39 -14.70
CA LYS A 3 9.34 7.67 -13.45
C LYS A 3 10.44 8.38 -12.67
N ILE A 4 10.29 8.43 -11.35
CA ILE A 4 11.29 8.93 -10.41
C ILE A 4 11.61 7.78 -9.46
N ILE A 5 12.89 7.59 -9.16
CA ILE A 5 13.35 6.62 -8.16
C ILE A 5 13.92 7.42 -6.99
N VAL A 6 13.38 7.20 -5.80
CA VAL A 6 13.87 7.83 -4.56
C VAL A 6 14.36 6.73 -3.61
N LYS A 7 15.49 6.98 -2.94
CA LYS A 7 15.99 6.10 -1.88
C LYS A 7 15.14 6.30 -0.63
N VAL A 8 14.77 5.21 0.01
CA VAL A 8 13.95 5.20 1.23
C VAL A 8 14.66 4.44 2.34
N ASP A 9 14.25 4.68 3.58
CA ASP A 9 14.72 3.88 4.70
C ASP A 9 14.27 2.41 4.55
N LYS A 10 15.23 1.49 4.61
CA LYS A 10 15.00 0.06 4.39
C LYS A 10 14.15 -0.56 5.50
N GLU A 11 14.27 -0.10 6.74
CA GLU A 11 13.49 -0.63 7.85
C GLU A 11 12.02 -0.25 7.71
N LYS A 12 11.74 1.02 7.38
CA LYS A 12 10.38 1.51 7.09
C LYS A 12 9.77 0.80 5.88
N ALA A 13 10.54 0.61 4.80
CA ALA A 13 10.10 -0.14 3.63
C ALA A 13 9.74 -1.60 3.98
N THR A 14 10.60 -2.26 4.78
CA THR A 14 10.37 -3.63 5.24
C THR A 14 9.15 -3.74 6.16
N GLU A 15 8.92 -2.77 7.04
CA GLU A 15 7.72 -2.74 7.89
C GLU A 15 6.44 -2.59 7.04
N LEU A 16 6.44 -1.66 6.09
CA LEU A 16 5.31 -1.45 5.19
C LEU A 16 5.00 -2.72 4.38
N GLU A 17 6.04 -3.38 3.83
CA GLU A 17 5.92 -4.66 3.13
C GLU A 17 5.31 -5.73 4.03
N ARG A 18 5.82 -5.87 5.27
CA ARG A 18 5.33 -6.87 6.23
C ARG A 18 3.85 -6.67 6.55
N VAL A 19 3.44 -5.43 6.84
CA VAL A 19 2.05 -5.11 7.16
C VAL A 19 1.15 -5.34 5.94
N ASN A 20 1.61 -5.01 4.74
CA ASN A 20 0.88 -5.28 3.50
C ASN A 20 0.69 -6.79 3.26
N PHE A 21 1.74 -7.58 3.47
CA PHE A 21 1.67 -9.04 3.37
C PHE A 21 0.65 -9.61 4.34
N GLU A 22 0.72 -9.22 5.61
CA GLU A 22 -0.17 -9.70 6.67
C GLU A 22 -1.63 -9.29 6.41
N LEU A 23 -1.86 -8.07 5.90
CA LEU A 23 -3.17 -7.59 5.50
C LEU A 23 -3.76 -8.44 4.37
N ASN A 24 -2.98 -8.69 3.31
CA ASN A 24 -3.44 -9.48 2.17
C ASN A 24 -3.71 -10.94 2.57
N PHE A 25 -2.90 -11.51 3.46
CA PHE A 25 -3.12 -12.84 4.01
C PHE A 25 -4.45 -12.94 4.76
N VAL A 26 -4.75 -11.98 5.65
CA VAL A 26 -6.02 -11.96 6.38
C VAL A 26 -7.21 -11.79 5.43
N LYS A 27 -7.10 -10.91 4.43
CA LYS A 27 -8.16 -10.73 3.42
C LYS A 27 -8.42 -12.01 2.63
N ASP A 28 -7.37 -12.70 2.21
CA ASP A 28 -7.46 -13.96 1.49
C ASP A 28 -8.15 -15.06 2.34
N ILE A 29 -7.82 -15.19 3.62
CA ILE A 29 -8.53 -16.12 4.53
C ILE A 29 -10.02 -15.79 4.58
N VAL A 30 -10.37 -14.53 4.84
CA VAL A 30 -11.77 -14.11 4.97
C VAL A 30 -12.53 -14.39 3.68
N GLN A 31 -11.94 -14.02 2.53
CA GLN A 31 -12.54 -14.23 1.22
C GLN A 31 -12.76 -15.73 0.95
N ARG A 32 -11.75 -16.58 1.17
CA ARG A 32 -11.87 -18.04 0.95
C ARG A 32 -12.95 -18.67 1.82
N VAL A 33 -13.10 -18.24 3.07
CA VAL A 33 -14.16 -18.76 3.96
C VAL A 33 -15.54 -18.41 3.42
N ILE A 34 -15.75 -17.14 3.02
CA ILE A 34 -17.02 -16.68 2.44
C ILE A 34 -17.33 -17.40 1.13
N GLU A 35 -16.34 -17.54 0.25
CA GLU A 35 -16.50 -18.21 -1.05
C GLU A 35 -16.78 -19.71 -0.91
N SER A 36 -16.19 -20.36 0.09
CA SER A 36 -16.39 -21.80 0.35
C SER A 36 -17.72 -22.10 1.05
N HIS A 37 -18.27 -21.13 1.80
CA HIS A 37 -19.50 -21.30 2.60
C HIS A 37 -20.50 -20.14 2.40
N PRO A 38 -20.92 -19.85 1.16
CA PRO A 38 -21.65 -18.62 0.84
C PRO A 38 -23.05 -18.50 1.48
N SER A 39 -23.62 -19.61 1.95
CA SER A 39 -24.94 -19.65 2.61
C SER A 39 -24.88 -19.93 4.10
N ASP A 40 -23.69 -20.15 4.67
CA ASP A 40 -23.51 -20.42 6.10
C ASP A 40 -23.37 -19.10 6.86
N LEU A 41 -24.52 -18.49 7.16
CA LEU A 41 -24.58 -17.20 7.85
C LEU A 41 -24.07 -17.28 9.30
N GLU A 42 -24.12 -18.44 9.95
CA GLU A 42 -23.60 -18.61 11.31
C GLU A 42 -22.07 -18.58 11.30
N LEU A 43 -21.43 -19.23 10.32
CA LEU A 43 -19.99 -19.14 10.14
C LEU A 43 -19.54 -17.74 9.71
N ILE A 44 -20.24 -17.13 8.74
CA ILE A 44 -19.89 -15.81 8.19
C ILE A 44 -20.00 -14.72 9.27
N ASN A 45 -21.05 -14.76 10.09
CA ASN A 45 -21.25 -13.81 11.18
C ASN A 45 -20.67 -14.29 12.52
N GLY A 46 -20.00 -15.44 12.53
CA GLY A 46 -19.44 -16.03 13.74
C GLY A 46 -18.25 -15.24 14.28
N ASP A 47 -18.05 -15.32 15.60
CA ASP A 47 -16.99 -14.59 16.32
C ASP A 47 -15.60 -14.79 15.70
N THR A 48 -15.30 -15.99 15.22
CA THR A 48 -14.01 -16.32 14.59
C THR A 48 -13.77 -15.47 13.34
N LEU A 49 -14.70 -15.43 12.38
CA LEU A 49 -14.51 -14.68 11.14
C LEU A 49 -14.56 -13.17 11.40
N MET A 50 -15.41 -12.73 12.33
CA MET A 50 -15.41 -11.35 12.81
C MET A 50 -14.06 -10.92 13.39
N SER A 51 -13.36 -11.80 14.13
CA SER A 51 -12.04 -11.50 14.67
C SER A 51 -10.98 -11.28 13.57
N TYR A 52 -11.03 -12.07 12.49
CA TYR A 52 -10.20 -11.87 11.30
C TYR A 52 -10.53 -10.56 10.60
N ASN A 53 -11.81 -10.24 10.42
CA ASN A 53 -12.24 -8.96 9.86
C ASN A 53 -11.73 -7.76 10.68
N LYS A 54 -11.83 -7.84 12.01
CA LYS A 54 -11.30 -6.81 12.92
C LYS A 54 -9.79 -6.65 12.76
N ARG A 55 -9.05 -7.76 12.74
CA ARG A 55 -7.59 -7.75 12.51
C ARG A 55 -7.25 -7.15 11.14
N GLY A 56 -8.01 -7.49 10.10
CA GLY A 56 -7.86 -6.92 8.76
C GLY A 56 -8.04 -5.40 8.78
N ALA A 57 -9.05 -4.89 9.48
CA ALA A 57 -9.27 -3.45 9.63
C ALA A 57 -8.17 -2.74 10.44
N GLU A 58 -7.61 -3.41 11.46
CA GLU A 58 -6.45 -2.90 12.21
C GLU A 58 -5.20 -2.83 11.34
N LEU A 59 -4.89 -3.89 10.58
CA LEU A 59 -3.78 -3.93 9.64
C LEU A 59 -3.94 -2.90 8.52
N GLN A 60 -5.15 -2.70 8.01
CA GLN A 60 -5.42 -1.68 7.00
C GLN A 60 -5.16 -0.27 7.53
N ARG A 61 -5.57 0.03 8.77
CA ARG A 61 -5.26 1.32 9.41
C ARG A 61 -3.76 1.50 9.61
N LYS A 62 -3.06 0.45 10.06
CA LYS A 62 -1.60 0.49 10.22
C LYS A 62 -0.89 0.72 8.88
N TYR A 63 -1.28 -0.01 7.83
CA TYR A 63 -0.73 0.16 6.50
C TYR A 63 -0.95 1.58 5.97
N ALA A 64 -2.15 2.13 6.12
CA ALA A 64 -2.45 3.49 5.68
C ALA A 64 -1.63 4.55 6.43
N ALA A 65 -1.42 4.37 7.75
CA ALA A 65 -0.58 5.26 8.53
C ALA A 65 0.88 5.25 8.03
N LEU A 66 1.47 4.06 7.90
CA LEU A 66 2.83 3.91 7.39
C LEU A 66 2.97 4.44 5.96
N ALA A 67 2.02 4.13 5.06
CA ALA A 67 2.03 4.62 3.69
C ALA A 67 1.95 6.14 3.63
N ASN A 68 1.20 6.78 4.54
CA ASN A 68 1.14 8.24 4.64
C ASN A 68 2.45 8.83 5.16
N GLU A 69 3.11 8.19 6.12
CA GLU A 69 4.44 8.62 6.59
C GLU A 69 5.47 8.52 5.47
N MET A 70 5.50 7.39 4.76
CA MET A 70 6.36 7.21 3.58
C MET A 70 6.09 8.26 2.51
N ALA A 71 4.81 8.55 2.25
CA ALA A 71 4.44 9.56 1.25
C ALA A 71 4.92 10.96 1.65
N LYS A 72 4.74 11.35 2.92
CA LYS A 72 5.17 12.66 3.42
C LYS A 72 6.69 12.84 3.40
N GLU A 73 7.45 11.77 3.62
CA GLU A 73 8.90 11.84 3.76
C GLU A 73 9.64 11.73 2.43
N TYR A 74 9.13 10.92 1.50
CA TYR A 74 9.87 10.55 0.29
C TYR A 74 9.24 11.06 -1.02
N ILE A 75 7.97 11.45 -1.03
CA ILE A 75 7.36 12.03 -2.23
C ILE A 75 7.78 13.49 -2.32
N PRO A 76 8.43 13.91 -3.42
CA PRO A 76 8.84 15.30 -3.58
C PRO A 76 7.63 16.26 -3.63
N GLU A 77 7.76 17.42 -2.98
CA GLU A 77 6.70 18.44 -2.89
C GLU A 77 6.28 18.97 -4.27
N TYR A 78 7.18 19.01 -5.26
CA TYR A 78 6.85 19.44 -6.63
C TYR A 78 5.87 18.50 -7.35
N LEU A 79 5.58 17.31 -6.79
CA LEU A 79 4.52 16.43 -7.28
C LEU A 79 3.15 16.75 -6.68
N GLU A 80 3.05 17.74 -5.79
CA GLU A 80 1.77 18.22 -5.27
C GLU A 80 0.87 18.73 -6.40
N GLY A 81 -0.41 18.34 -6.39
CA GLY A 81 -1.35 18.65 -7.47
C GLY A 81 -1.21 17.79 -8.74
N HIS A 82 -0.20 16.92 -8.82
CA HIS A 82 -0.01 15.99 -9.94
C HIS A 82 -0.61 14.61 -9.65
N GLN A 83 -1.08 13.94 -10.71
CA GLN A 83 -1.49 12.54 -10.59
C GLN A 83 -0.26 11.63 -10.66
N TYR A 84 0.02 10.91 -9.57
CA TYR A 84 1.08 9.93 -9.49
C TYR A 84 0.63 8.67 -8.73
N SER A 85 1.41 7.62 -8.85
CA SER A 85 1.35 6.45 -7.96
C SER A 85 2.76 6.03 -7.60
N TRP A 86 2.95 5.47 -6.42
CA TRP A 86 4.25 4.96 -6.00
C TRP A 86 4.16 3.51 -5.56
N ILE A 87 5.28 2.81 -5.68
CA ILE A 87 5.46 1.43 -5.24
C ILE A 87 6.87 1.30 -4.69
N ILE A 88 7.01 0.54 -3.61
CA ILE A 88 8.29 0.05 -3.12
C ILE A 88 8.34 -1.43 -3.49
N PRO A 89 9.26 -1.87 -4.37
CA PRO A 89 9.43 -3.29 -4.67
C PRO A 89 9.80 -4.07 -3.40
N ASN A 90 9.44 -5.35 -3.35
CA ASN A 90 9.76 -6.18 -2.20
C ASN A 90 11.27 -6.25 -1.98
N ASN A 91 11.70 -6.22 -0.72
CA ASN A 91 13.11 -6.24 -0.32
C ASN A 91 13.95 -5.13 -0.99
N SER A 92 13.35 -3.95 -1.22
CA SER A 92 14.00 -2.79 -1.83
C SER A 92 14.10 -1.62 -0.85
N ASP A 93 15.15 -0.82 -1.03
CA ASP A 93 15.36 0.49 -0.45
C ASP A 93 15.03 1.62 -1.45
N GLU A 94 14.27 1.31 -2.50
CA GLU A 94 13.91 2.23 -3.58
C GLU A 94 12.40 2.33 -3.75
N MET A 95 11.88 3.54 -3.71
CA MET A 95 10.49 3.83 -4.08
C MET A 95 10.46 4.31 -5.53
N THR A 96 9.68 3.63 -6.35
CA THR A 96 9.39 4.03 -7.73
C THR A 96 8.11 4.83 -7.78
N ILE A 97 8.21 6.11 -8.13
CA ILE A 97 7.08 7.01 -8.34
C ILE A 97 6.81 7.09 -9.85
N THR A 98 5.61 6.74 -10.26
CA THR A 98 5.13 6.81 -11.64
C THR A 98 4.18 7.98 -11.79
N ILE A 99 4.54 8.94 -12.64
CA ILE A 99 3.72 10.12 -12.94
C ILE A 99 2.73 9.76 -14.04
N LYS A 100 1.45 9.97 -13.74
CA LYS A 100 0.31 9.63 -14.60
C LYS A 100 -0.25 10.82 -15.37
N CYS A 101 0.16 12.05 -15.04
CA CYS A 101 -0.22 13.25 -15.79
C CYS A 101 0.83 13.63 -16.85
N ASN A 102 0.38 14.37 -17.86
CA ASN A 102 1.22 14.95 -18.92
C ASN A 102 1.61 16.42 -18.65
N CYS A 103 1.39 16.93 -17.44
CA CYS A 103 1.79 18.30 -17.07
C CYS A 103 3.30 18.51 -17.24
N GLU A 104 3.73 19.68 -17.67
CA GLU A 104 5.15 20.07 -17.62
C GLU A 104 5.55 20.18 -16.14
N ILE A 105 6.61 19.47 -15.75
CA ILE A 105 7.16 19.48 -14.39
C ILE A 105 8.60 19.94 -14.57
N PRO A 106 8.91 21.23 -14.34
CA PRO A 106 10.22 21.84 -14.60
C PRO A 106 11.39 21.04 -14.01
N GLU A 107 11.20 20.46 -12.82
CA GLU A 107 12.17 19.66 -12.08
C GLU A 107 12.54 18.35 -12.79
N LEU A 108 11.72 17.91 -13.76
CA LEU A 108 11.96 16.72 -14.57
C LEU A 108 12.44 17.04 -15.99
N GLU A 109 12.44 18.30 -16.40
CA GLU A 109 12.80 18.73 -17.76
C GLU A 109 14.31 18.77 -18.05
N GLY A 110 15.14 18.26 -17.14
CA GLY A 110 16.59 18.11 -17.32
C GLY A 110 17.12 16.68 -17.14
N ILE A 111 16.23 15.71 -16.89
CA ILE A 111 16.58 14.31 -16.66
C ILE A 111 16.25 13.53 -17.93
N ALA A 112 17.02 13.76 -18.99
CA ALA A 112 16.93 13.06 -20.27
C ALA A 112 18.05 12.02 -20.39
#